data_AF-A0A453LN18-F1
#
_entry.id   AF-A0A453LN18-F1
#
_cell.length_a   1.000
_cell.length_b   1.000
_cell.length_c   1.000
_cell.angle_alpha   90.00
_cell.angle_beta   90.00
_cell.angle_gamma   90.00
#
_symmetry.space_group_name_H-M   'P 1'
#
loop_
_entity.id
_entity.type
_entity.pdbx_description
1 polymer ?
#
loop_
_entity_poly.entity_id
_entity_poly.type
_entity_poly.pdbx_seq_one_letter_code
_entity_poly.pdbx_strand_id
1 'polypeptide(L)' 'CCDHPYLVDKTLHLLLTKGHPVTDILDIGVSASGKLLLLDKMLQEIWKK' A
#
# COMPACT_ATOMS: atom_id res chain seq x y z
N CYS A 1 0.98 -1.90 -19.92
CA CYS A 1 1.68 -2.53 -18.79
C CYS A 1 2.35 -1.45 -17.96
N CYS A 2 2.23 -1.53 -16.62
CA CYS A 2 2.86 -0.67 -15.59
C CYS A 2 1.95 0.26 -14.77
N ASP A 3 0.65 -0.04 -14.71
CA ASP A 3 -0.24 0.53 -13.69
C ASP A 3 -0.65 -0.55 -12.69
N HIS A 4 0.05 -0.46 -11.56
CA HIS A 4 -0.17 -1.02 -10.24
C HIS A 4 -1.32 -2.06 -10.04
N PRO A 5 -1.03 -3.29 -9.56
CA PRO A 5 -2.01 -4.38 -9.43
C PRO A 5 -3.19 -4.08 -8.48
N TYR A 6 -3.08 -3.06 -7.62
CA TYR A 6 -4.15 -2.66 -6.71
C TYR A 6 -5.38 -2.04 -7.40
N LEU A 7 -5.25 -1.55 -8.64
CA LEU A 7 -6.39 -1.12 -9.45
C LEU A 7 -7.05 -2.29 -10.21
N VAL A 8 -6.32 -3.39 -10.37
CA VAL A 8 -6.67 -4.45 -11.31
C VAL A 8 -7.42 -5.59 -10.64
N ASP A 9 -7.25 -5.84 -9.33
CA ASP A 9 -7.92 -6.97 -8.69
C ASP A 9 -8.35 -6.74 -7.24
N LYS A 10 -9.67 -6.62 -7.03
CA LYS A 10 -10.31 -6.59 -5.70
C LYS A 10 -10.06 -7.89 -4.92
N THR A 11 -9.80 -8.99 -5.62
CA THR A 11 -9.51 -10.30 -5.02
C THR A 11 -8.14 -10.30 -4.35
N LEU A 12 -7.15 -9.60 -4.93
CA LEU A 12 -5.83 -9.41 -4.34
C LEU A 12 -5.88 -8.58 -3.04
N HIS A 13 -6.67 -7.50 -3.03
CA HIS A 13 -6.89 -6.72 -1.81
C HIS A 13 -7.51 -7.57 -0.71
N LEU A 14 -8.53 -8.37 -1.04
CA LEU A 14 -9.15 -9.30 -0.08
C LEU A 14 -8.16 -10.34 0.45
N LEU A 15 -7.26 -10.86 -0.39
CA LEU A 15 -6.24 -11.83 0.01
C LEU A 15 -5.20 -11.21 0.94
N LEU A 16 -4.71 -10.01 0.63
CA LEU A 16 -3.67 -9.32 1.40
C LEU A 16 -4.18 -8.79 2.74
N THR A 17 -5.47 -8.45 2.83
CA THR A 17 -6.08 -7.88 4.04
C THR A 17 -6.80 -8.92 4.90
N LYS A 18 -6.87 -10.17 4.46
CA LYS A 18 -7.58 -11.24 5.17
C LYS A 18 -6.97 -11.47 6.56
N GLY A 19 -7.80 -11.35 7.58
CA GLY A 19 -7.40 -11.61 8.97
C GLY A 19 -6.54 -10.52 9.61
N HIS A 20 -6.34 -9.38 8.93
CA HIS A 20 -5.63 -8.22 9.47
C HIS A 20 -6.65 -7.18 9.97
N PRO A 21 -6.34 -6.44 11.04
CA PRO A 21 -7.22 -5.38 11.52
C PRO A 21 -7.32 -4.25 10.48
N VAL A 22 -8.44 -3.53 10.50
CA VAL A 22 -8.74 -2.47 9.52
C VAL A 22 -7.67 -1.37 9.53
N THR A 23 -6.98 -1.17 10.64
CA THR A 23 -5.86 -0.23 10.80
C THR A 23 -4.66 -0.58 9.92
N ASP A 24 -4.45 -1.86 9.66
CA ASP A 24 -3.23 -2.35 9.00
C ASP A 24 -3.44 -2.50 7.50
N ILE A 25 -4.70 -2.51 7.04
CA ILE A 25 -5.09 -2.62 5.63
C ILE A 25 -4.36 -1.57 4.77
N LEU A 26 -4.28 -0.33 5.27
CA LEU A 26 -3.62 0.76 4.56
C LEU A 26 -2.11 0.54 4.48
N ASP A 27 -1.48 0.13 5.57
CA ASP A 27 -0.03 -0.12 5.64
C ASP A 27 0.39 -1.31 4.75
N ILE A 28 -0.40 -2.38 4.75
CA ILE A 28 -0.24 -3.53 3.85
C ILE A 28 -0.39 -3.08 2.39
N GLY A 29 -1.37 -2.21 2.11
CA GLY A 29 -1.61 -1.60 0.81
C GLY A 29 -0.39 -0.84 0.29
N VAL A 30 0.14 0.04 1.14
CA VAL A 30 1.32 0.86 0.85
C VAL A 30 2.56 -0.02 0.65
N SER A 31 2.79 -0.99 1.55
CA SER A 31 3.96 -1.87 1.52
C SER A 31 3.99 -2.82 0.32
N ALA A 32 2.83 -3.29 -0.14
CA ALA A 32 2.72 -4.12 -1.34
C ALA A 32 2.94 -3.33 -2.65
N SER A 33 3.09 -2.01 -2.57
CA SER A 33 3.30 -1.12 -3.70
C SER A 33 4.65 -0.44 -3.66
N GLY A 34 5.54 -0.78 -4.59
CA GLY A 34 6.84 -0.09 -4.67
C GLY A 34 6.72 1.43 -4.87
N LYS A 35 5.68 1.90 -5.59
CA LYS A 35 5.44 3.34 -5.79
C LYS A 35 4.89 4.02 -4.53
N LEU A 36 3.91 3.41 -3.85
CA LEU A 36 3.35 3.98 -2.62
C LEU A 36 4.35 3.91 -1.46
N LEU A 37 5.11 2.82 -1.34
CA LEU A 37 6.19 2.71 -0.35
C LEU A 37 7.27 3.79 -0.54
N LEU A 38 7.63 4.09 -1.79
CA LEU A 38 8.54 5.20 -2.08
C LEU A 38 7.92 6.54 -1.68
N LEU A 39 6.65 6.77 -2.03
CA LEU A 39 5.93 7.98 -1.66
C LEU A 39 5.83 8.16 -0.13
N ASP A 40 5.50 7.09 0.60
CA ASP A 40 5.42 7.08 2.06
C ASP A 40 6.75 7.51 2.69
N LYS A 41 7.86 6.91 2.23
CA LYS A 41 9.21 7.31 2.66
C LYS A 41 9.51 8.78 2.36
N MET A 42 9.16 9.25 1.15
CA MET A 42 9.37 10.66 0.79
C MET A 42 8.57 11.61 1.70
N LEU A 43 7.32 11.27 2.00
CA LEU A 43 6.48 12.05 2.92
C LEU A 43 7.05 12.07 4.33
N GLN A 44 7.54 10.94 4.84
CA GLN A 44 8.23 10.88 6.13
C GLN A 44 9.46 11.80 6.16
N GLU A 45 10.27 11.83 5.10
CA GLU A 45 11.42 12.73 5.02
C GLU A 45 11.02 14.21 4.93
N ILE A 46 9.91 14.53 4.27
CA ILE A 46 9.38 15.91 4.19
C ILE A 46 8.82 16.35 5.55
N TRP A 47 8.18 15.46 6.29
CA TRP A 47 7.58 15.73 7.60
C TRP A 47 8.55 15.63 8.77
N LYS A 48 9.76 15.10 8.57
CA LYS A 48 10.86 15.09 9.57
C LYS A 48 11.51 16.47 9.78
N LYS A 49 10.91 17.54 9.27
CA LYS A 49 11.40 18.92 9.35
C LYS A 49 10.52 19.75 10.27
#